data_AF-A0A8J9S6Y7-F1
#
_entry.id   AF-A0A8J9S6Y7-F1
#
_cell.length_a   1.000
_cell.length_b   1.000
_cell.length_c   1.000
_cell.angle_alpha   90.00
_cell.angle_beta   90.00
_cell.angle_gamma   90.00
#
_symmetry.space_group_name_H-M   'P 1'
#
loop_
_entity.id
_entity.type
_entity.pdbx_description
1 polymer ?
#
loop_
_entity_poly.entity_id
_entity_poly.type
_entity_poly.pdbx_seq_one_letter_code
_entity_poly.pdbx_strand_id
1 'polypeptide(L)'
;MTVWRLLHGKLFVGAFTRHIHRSEPAGYTCPHPLCTQEEATLTHVFITCPLAASIWGWFAATWAAVTGEDPPPLSADLLLADDQRQWQPASQLTPLWHRLRLATICQLWASYQRARHQTGAAESAGVVAARLLSSCRKAILGDWRLATVNVRTTSGVLSDWLRGRDPKLTRVEFTARWCHRNVLCAVGEGPDAQLSIPWSAHHPVPLPA
;
A
#
# COMPACT_ATOMS: atom_id res chain seq x y z
N MET A 1 -7.59 1.90 7.69
CA MET A 1 -7.50 2.21 9.14
C MET A 1 -6.09 2.66 9.57
N THR A 2 -5.01 2.05 9.06
CA THR A 2 -3.60 2.36 9.42
C THR A 2 -3.21 3.82 9.20
N VAL A 3 -3.64 4.45 8.10
CA VAL A 3 -3.34 5.85 7.76
C VAL A 3 -3.90 6.83 8.78
N TRP A 4 -5.17 6.66 9.14
CA TRP A 4 -5.78 7.46 10.20
C TRP A 4 -5.03 7.30 11.52
N ARG A 5 -4.61 6.07 11.86
CA ARG A 5 -3.82 5.82 13.07
C ARG A 5 -2.44 6.46 13.01
N LEU A 6 -1.77 6.48 11.85
CA LEU A 6 -0.51 7.21 11.66
C LEU A 6 -0.70 8.70 11.92
N LEU A 7 -1.67 9.30 11.24
CA LEU A 7 -1.95 10.74 11.34
C LEU A 7 -2.39 11.18 12.75
N HIS A 8 -2.95 10.25 13.55
CA HIS A 8 -3.45 10.54 14.89
C HIS A 8 -2.55 9.95 15.99
N GLY A 9 -1.33 9.50 15.68
CA GLY A 9 -0.39 8.94 16.66
C GLY A 9 -0.89 7.67 17.37
N LYS A 10 -1.84 6.94 16.78
CA LYS A 10 -2.48 5.75 17.37
C LYS A 10 -1.85 4.42 16.94
N LEU A 11 -0.62 4.46 16.43
CA LEU A 11 0.19 3.28 16.17
C LEU A 11 1.10 3.00 17.37
N PHE A 12 0.85 1.87 18.01
CA PHE A 12 1.63 1.42 19.16
C PHE A 12 2.91 0.74 18.70
N VAL A 13 3.85 1.49 18.13
CA VAL A 13 5.22 0.99 17.90
C VAL A 13 5.95 0.79 19.22
N GLY A 14 7.07 0.08 19.20
CA GLY A 14 7.86 -0.23 20.41
C GLY A 14 8.24 1.02 21.21
N ALA A 15 8.81 2.03 20.54
CA ALA A 15 9.20 3.30 21.16
C ALA A 15 8.03 4.00 21.86
N PHE A 16 6.87 4.05 21.20
CA PHE A 16 5.67 4.66 21.78
C PHE A 16 5.13 3.84 22.96
N THR A 17 5.16 2.50 22.85
CA THR A 17 4.77 1.60 23.94
C THR A 17 5.66 1.83 25.18
N ARG A 18 6.97 2.01 24.98
CA ARG A 18 7.94 2.33 26.04
C ARG A 18 7.60 3.66 26.72
N HIS A 19 7.31 4.68 25.92
CA HIS A 19 6.97 6.02 26.41
C HIS A 19 5.72 5.99 27.31
N ILE A 20 4.68 5.24 26.93
CA ILE A 20 3.41 5.21 27.66
C ILE A 20 3.38 4.19 28.82
N HIS A 21 4.10 3.07 28.74
CA HIS A 21 3.96 1.95 29.70
C HIS A 21 5.12 1.75 30.68
N ARG A 22 6.26 2.46 30.60
CA ARG A 22 7.40 2.41 31.56
C ARG A 22 7.82 0.99 32.03
N SER A 23 7.51 -0.07 31.30
CA SER A 23 7.72 -1.48 31.69
C SER A 23 8.79 -2.15 30.81
N GLU A 24 9.05 -3.45 30.94
CA GLU A 24 10.30 -4.13 30.52
C GLU A 24 10.80 -3.97 29.06
N PRO A 25 12.14 -4.01 28.82
CA PRO A 25 12.81 -3.67 27.56
C PRO A 25 12.47 -4.55 26.34
N ALA A 26 12.00 -5.78 26.54
CA ALA A 26 11.96 -6.82 25.52
C ALA A 26 10.93 -6.59 24.39
N GLY A 27 10.06 -5.57 24.49
CA GLY A 27 9.02 -5.26 23.52
C GLY A 27 9.22 -4.00 22.68
N TYR A 28 10.38 -3.33 22.78
CA TYR A 28 10.58 -1.98 22.23
C TYR A 28 11.48 -1.90 21.01
N THR A 29 12.23 -2.97 20.74
CA THR A 29 13.11 -3.07 19.59
C THR A 29 12.37 -3.55 18.36
N CYS A 30 12.97 -3.31 17.19
CA CYS A 30 12.47 -3.87 15.95
C CYS A 30 12.62 -5.40 15.97
N PRO A 31 11.56 -6.17 15.65
CA PRO A 31 11.62 -7.63 15.65
C PRO A 31 12.30 -8.20 14.38
N HIS A 32 12.78 -7.35 13.48
CA HIS A 32 13.39 -7.80 12.23
C HIS A 32 14.82 -8.35 12.47
N PRO A 33 15.19 -9.54 11.94
CA PRO A 33 16.46 -10.21 12.26
C PRO A 33 17.72 -9.41 11.92
N LEU A 34 17.65 -8.56 10.89
CA LEU A 34 18.77 -7.70 10.50
C LEU A 34 18.89 -6.42 11.34
N CYS A 35 17.97 -6.16 12.27
CA CYS A 35 18.04 -5.01 13.16
C CYS A 35 18.78 -5.36 14.46
N THR A 36 19.88 -4.66 14.73
CA THR A 36 20.70 -4.84 15.94
C THR A 36 20.15 -4.04 17.12
N GLN A 37 19.02 -4.49 17.69
CA GLN A 37 18.34 -3.83 18.82
C GLN A 37 17.89 -2.38 18.57
N GLU A 38 17.71 -2.01 17.30
CA GLU A 38 17.15 -0.72 16.91
C GLU A 38 15.79 -0.48 17.58
N GLU A 39 15.57 0.72 18.12
CA GLU A 39 14.29 1.07 18.72
C GLU A 39 13.20 1.14 17.64
N ALA A 40 12.08 0.44 17.86
CA ALA A 40 10.96 0.45 16.93
C ALA A 40 10.20 1.78 17.00
N THR A 41 10.72 2.81 16.33
CA THR A 41 10.05 4.08 16.07
C THR A 41 9.20 4.00 14.79
N LEU A 42 8.33 4.99 14.54
CA LEU A 42 7.59 5.07 13.26
C LEU A 42 8.56 5.17 12.08
N THR A 43 9.56 6.06 12.17
CA THR A 43 10.59 6.21 11.15
C THR A 43 11.35 4.91 10.92
N HIS A 44 11.73 4.20 11.98
CA HIS A 44 12.42 2.92 11.82
C HIS A 44 11.53 1.86 11.17
N VAL A 45 10.37 1.57 11.76
CA VAL A 45 9.47 0.50 11.31
C VAL A 45 9.02 0.71 9.86
N PHE A 46 8.80 1.95 9.45
CA PHE A 46 8.25 2.24 8.13
C PHE A 46 9.26 2.72 7.10
N ILE A 47 10.46 3.17 7.47
CA ILE A 47 11.41 3.75 6.50
C ILE A 47 12.77 3.09 6.59
N THR A 48 13.44 3.14 7.76
CA THR A 48 14.87 2.78 7.85
C THR A 48 15.14 1.31 8.16
N CYS A 49 14.15 0.56 8.64
CA CYS A 49 14.25 -0.89 8.81
C CYS A 49 14.65 -1.54 7.47
N PRO A 50 15.60 -2.51 7.44
CA PRO A 50 16.03 -3.15 6.18
C PRO A 50 14.88 -3.72 5.35
N LEU A 51 13.86 -4.29 6.01
CA LEU A 51 12.63 -4.73 5.34
C LEU A 51 11.90 -3.56 4.68
N ALA A 52 11.68 -2.47 5.41
CA ALA A 52 10.97 -1.31 4.91
C ALA A 52 11.73 -0.63 3.76
N ALA A 53 13.04 -0.45 3.90
CA ALA A 53 13.91 0.10 2.87
C ALA A 53 13.86 -0.73 1.58
N SER A 54 13.93 -2.06 1.69
CA SER A 54 13.80 -2.98 0.54
C SER A 54 12.44 -2.83 -0.16
N ILE A 55 11.36 -2.77 0.61
CA ILE A 55 10.00 -2.58 0.08
C ILE A 55 9.83 -1.22 -0.60
N TRP A 56 10.38 -0.15 -0.02
CA TRP A 56 10.31 1.16 -0.65
C TRP A 56 11.19 1.28 -1.89
N GLY A 57 12.34 0.61 -1.92
CA GLY A 57 13.16 0.49 -3.13
C GLY A 57 12.38 -0.18 -4.27
N TRP A 58 11.74 -1.32 -3.99
CA TRP A 58 10.88 -1.99 -4.96
C TRP A 58 9.65 -1.15 -5.35
N PHE A 59 9.02 -0.47 -4.40
CA PHE A 59 7.90 0.44 -4.65
C PHE A 59 8.31 1.59 -5.57
N ALA A 60 9.46 2.22 -5.33
CA ALA A 60 9.96 3.34 -6.12
C ALA A 60 10.26 2.91 -7.58
N ALA A 61 10.88 1.74 -7.74
CA ALA A 61 11.10 1.15 -9.07
C ALA A 61 9.77 0.81 -9.76
N THR A 62 8.80 0.25 -9.02
CA THR A 62 7.46 -0.07 -9.54
C THR A 62 6.72 1.21 -9.95
N TRP A 63 6.82 2.28 -9.16
CA TRP A 63 6.24 3.59 -9.48
C TRP A 63 6.76 4.11 -10.81
N ALA A 64 8.08 4.16 -10.98
CA ALA A 64 8.71 4.63 -12.21
C ALA A 64 8.30 3.78 -13.42
N ALA A 65 8.25 2.45 -13.27
CA ALA A 65 7.82 1.57 -14.35
C ALA A 65 6.35 1.78 -14.75
N VAL A 66 5.44 1.95 -13.78
CA VAL A 66 4.01 2.14 -14.00
C VAL A 66 3.69 3.50 -14.61
N THR A 67 4.35 4.55 -14.14
CA THR A 67 3.99 5.94 -14.44
C THR A 67 4.86 6.55 -15.52
N GLY A 68 6.12 6.12 -15.63
CA GLY A 68 7.15 6.79 -16.42
C GLY A 68 7.73 8.04 -15.75
N GLU A 69 7.32 8.36 -14.52
CA GLU A 69 7.90 9.44 -13.72
C GLU A 69 9.18 8.97 -13.00
N ASP A 70 9.93 9.95 -12.50
CA ASP A 70 11.04 9.69 -11.61
C ASP A 70 10.57 8.96 -10.33
N PRO A 71 11.40 8.08 -9.77
CA PRO A 71 11.08 7.38 -8.53
C PRO A 71 10.88 8.37 -7.37
N PRO A 72 9.90 8.12 -6.48
CA PRO A 72 9.69 8.94 -5.30
C PRO A 72 10.90 8.86 -4.35
N PRO A 73 11.31 9.98 -3.74
CA PRO A 73 12.34 9.99 -2.70
C PRO A 73 12.01 9.10 -1.51
N LEU A 74 13.01 8.40 -0.97
CA LEU A 74 12.89 7.65 0.28
C LEU A 74 13.00 8.59 1.48
N SER A 75 11.91 9.28 1.82
CA SER A 75 11.85 10.15 3.01
C SER A 75 10.62 9.86 3.86
N ALA A 76 10.77 10.00 5.18
CA ALA A 76 9.65 9.86 6.10
C ALA A 76 8.58 10.94 5.87
N ASP A 77 9.02 12.16 5.54
CA ASP A 77 8.13 13.29 5.28
C ASP A 77 7.20 13.00 4.10
N LEU A 78 7.74 12.51 2.99
CA LEU A 78 6.91 12.16 1.83
C LEU A 78 6.11 10.88 2.07
N LEU A 79 6.76 9.81 2.52
CA LEU A 79 6.14 8.48 2.53
C LEU A 79 5.13 8.31 3.68
N LEU A 80 5.40 8.90 4.85
CA LEU A 80 4.51 8.79 6.01
C LEU A 80 3.59 10.00 6.15
N ALA A 81 4.15 11.22 6.05
CA ALA A 81 3.39 12.44 6.25
C ALA A 81 2.74 13.00 4.97
N ASP A 82 3.09 12.46 3.79
CA ASP A 82 2.62 12.95 2.50
C ASP A 82 3.00 14.43 2.25
N ASP A 83 4.15 14.85 2.77
CA ASP A 83 4.69 16.18 2.47
C ASP A 83 5.22 16.20 1.03
N GLN A 84 4.41 16.75 0.14
CA GLN A 84 4.67 16.82 -1.30
C GLN A 84 5.37 18.12 -1.73
N ARG A 85 5.89 18.93 -0.78
CA ARG A 85 6.52 20.23 -1.11
C ARG A 85 7.78 20.08 -1.97
N GLN A 86 8.56 19.02 -1.75
CA GLN A 86 9.83 18.78 -2.45
C GLN A 86 9.68 17.84 -3.65
N TRP A 87 8.68 16.97 -3.61
CA TRP A 87 8.38 16.01 -4.67
C TRP A 87 6.88 15.78 -4.69
N GLN A 88 6.28 15.83 -5.87
CA GLN A 88 4.86 15.54 -6.06
C GLN A 88 4.67 14.72 -7.34
N PRO A 89 3.76 13.73 -7.33
CA PRO A 89 3.37 13.05 -8.56
C PRO A 89 2.59 14.03 -9.45
N ALA A 90 2.57 13.82 -10.77
CA ALA A 90 1.66 14.58 -11.62
C ALA A 90 0.22 14.45 -11.14
N SER A 91 -0.59 15.50 -11.32
CA SER A 91 -1.94 15.60 -10.74
C SER A 91 -2.86 14.43 -11.08
N GLN A 92 -2.73 13.87 -12.28
CA GLN A 92 -3.50 12.70 -12.71
C GLN A 92 -3.08 11.40 -11.99
N LEU A 93 -1.88 11.34 -11.45
CA LEU A 93 -1.31 10.19 -10.73
C LEU A 93 -1.49 10.29 -9.21
N THR A 94 -1.91 11.44 -8.68
CA THR A 94 -2.15 11.64 -7.24
C THR A 94 -3.05 10.55 -6.63
N PRO A 95 -4.18 10.14 -7.25
CA PRO A 95 -5.01 9.07 -6.69
C PRO A 95 -4.28 7.72 -6.62
N LEU A 96 -3.45 7.41 -7.64
CA LEU A 96 -2.64 6.20 -7.68
C LEU A 96 -1.54 6.24 -6.61
N TRP A 97 -0.86 7.39 -6.46
CA TRP A 97 0.13 7.64 -5.42
C TRP A 97 -0.41 7.32 -4.04
N HIS A 98 -1.52 7.97 -3.67
CA HIS A 98 -2.18 7.74 -2.39
C HIS A 98 -2.50 6.26 -2.21
N ARG A 99 -3.10 5.62 -3.21
CA ARG A 99 -3.53 4.23 -3.07
C ARG A 99 -2.36 3.27 -2.86
N LEU A 100 -1.31 3.37 -3.69
CA LEU A 100 -0.16 2.48 -3.59
C LEU A 100 0.64 2.77 -2.32
N ARG A 101 0.92 4.05 -2.01
CA ARG A 101 1.65 4.45 -0.79
C ARG A 101 0.97 3.92 0.47
N LEU A 102 -0.33 4.15 0.59
CA LEU A 102 -1.08 3.74 1.77
C LEU A 102 -1.20 2.21 1.86
N ALA A 103 -1.30 1.52 0.73
CA ALA A 103 -1.27 0.06 0.71
C ALA A 103 0.08 -0.47 1.19
N THR A 104 1.21 0.12 0.74
CA THR A 104 2.56 -0.23 1.21
C THR A 104 2.69 -0.08 2.72
N ILE A 105 2.30 1.08 3.25
CA ILE A 105 2.29 1.35 4.70
C ILE A 105 1.45 0.33 5.46
N CYS A 106 0.27 -0.03 4.94
CA CYS A 106 -0.59 -1.03 5.57
C CYS A 106 0.07 -2.42 5.63
N GLN A 107 0.79 -2.82 4.58
CA GLN A 107 1.48 -4.11 4.57
C GLN A 107 2.71 -4.11 5.49
N LEU A 108 3.50 -3.03 5.49
CA LEU A 108 4.63 -2.87 6.42
C LEU A 108 4.16 -2.93 7.87
N TRP A 109 3.06 -2.23 8.20
CA TRP A 109 2.46 -2.28 9.53
C TRP A 109 2.01 -3.69 9.90
N ALA A 110 1.33 -4.39 8.99
CA ALA A 110 0.87 -5.75 9.24
C ALA A 110 2.05 -6.72 9.47
N SER A 111 3.14 -6.55 8.74
CA SER A 111 4.37 -7.34 8.90
C SER A 111 5.07 -7.09 10.22
N TYR A 112 5.21 -5.81 10.59
CA TYR A 112 5.74 -5.44 11.89
C TYR A 112 4.91 -6.05 13.04
N GLN A 113 3.57 -5.95 12.96
CA GLN A 113 2.70 -6.51 14.00
C GLN A 113 2.81 -8.04 14.09
N ARG A 114 2.90 -8.76 12.96
CA ARG A 114 3.13 -10.21 12.96
C ARG A 114 4.43 -10.57 13.65
N ALA A 115 5.53 -9.96 13.23
CA ALA A 115 6.86 -10.22 13.78
C ALA A 115 6.95 -9.86 15.27
N ARG A 116 6.21 -8.84 15.73
CA ARG A 116 6.14 -8.46 17.14
C ARG A 116 5.39 -9.48 18.01
N HIS A 117 4.31 -10.07 17.49
CA HIS A 117 3.48 -11.00 18.26
C HIS A 117 3.92 -12.46 18.15
N GLN A 118 4.73 -12.80 17.14
CA GLN A 118 5.17 -14.16 16.86
C GLN A 118 6.68 -14.17 16.61
N THR A 119 7.44 -14.69 17.57
CA THR A 119 8.89 -14.85 17.45
C THR A 119 9.22 -15.73 16.25
N GLY A 120 10.16 -15.29 15.40
CA GLY A 120 10.54 -16.01 14.19
C GLY A 120 9.59 -15.81 12.99
N ALA A 121 8.49 -15.06 13.14
CA ALA A 121 7.58 -14.73 12.04
C ALA A 121 8.03 -13.48 11.24
N ALA A 122 9.32 -13.17 11.25
CA ALA A 122 9.86 -12.10 10.43
C ALA A 122 9.77 -12.49 8.94
N GLU A 123 9.22 -11.61 8.15
CA GLU A 123 8.89 -11.89 6.75
C GLU A 123 9.94 -11.29 5.83
N SER A 124 10.26 -11.98 4.73
CA SER A 124 11.11 -11.41 3.68
C SER A 124 10.39 -10.28 2.94
N ALA A 125 11.15 -9.42 2.27
CA ALA A 125 10.58 -8.35 1.48
C ALA A 125 9.69 -8.93 0.35
N GLY A 126 10.09 -10.03 -0.28
CA GLY A 126 9.28 -10.72 -1.28
C GLY A 126 7.88 -11.09 -0.80
N VAL A 127 7.74 -11.59 0.44
CA VAL A 127 6.43 -11.95 1.03
C VAL A 127 5.56 -10.71 1.27
N VAL A 128 6.14 -9.61 1.76
CA VAL A 128 5.42 -8.35 1.98
C VAL A 128 4.97 -7.75 0.64
N ALA A 129 5.86 -7.71 -0.36
CA ALA A 129 5.56 -7.23 -1.70
C ALA A 129 4.49 -8.08 -2.41
N ALA A 130 4.53 -9.40 -2.27
CA ALA A 130 3.51 -10.30 -2.81
C ALA A 130 2.11 -10.02 -2.25
N ARG A 131 2.01 -9.67 -0.96
CA ARG A 131 0.72 -9.26 -0.37
C ARG A 131 0.28 -7.87 -0.77
N LEU A 132 1.22 -6.94 -0.97
CA LEU A 132 0.89 -5.65 -1.54
C LEU A 132 0.27 -5.85 -2.93
N LEU A 133 0.94 -6.61 -3.78
CA LEU A 133 0.47 -7.01 -5.10
C LEU A 133 -0.93 -7.64 -5.02
N SER A 134 -1.11 -8.65 -4.18
CA SER A 134 -2.42 -9.32 -4.01
C SER A 134 -3.52 -8.35 -3.57
N SER A 135 -3.21 -7.45 -2.62
CA SER A 135 -4.16 -6.46 -2.11
C SER A 135 -4.54 -5.44 -3.18
N CYS A 136 -3.58 -4.96 -3.95
CA CYS A 136 -3.84 -4.02 -5.04
C CYS A 136 -4.58 -4.68 -6.21
N ARG A 137 -4.26 -5.92 -6.57
CA ARG A 137 -5.01 -6.69 -7.58
C ARG A 137 -6.48 -6.86 -7.16
N LYS A 138 -6.74 -7.16 -5.89
CA LYS A 138 -8.12 -7.19 -5.34
C LYS A 138 -8.81 -5.84 -5.44
N ALA A 139 -8.10 -4.74 -5.18
CA ALA A 139 -8.64 -3.38 -5.32
C ALA A 139 -8.95 -3.03 -6.79
N ILE A 140 -8.09 -3.39 -7.73
CA ILE A 140 -8.32 -3.22 -9.18
C ILE A 140 -9.57 -4.01 -9.59
N LEU A 141 -9.67 -5.28 -9.22
CA LEU A 141 -10.84 -6.11 -9.53
C LEU A 141 -12.12 -5.56 -8.88
N GLY A 142 -12.03 -5.04 -7.66
CA GLY A 142 -13.14 -4.39 -6.97
C GLY A 142 -13.63 -3.16 -7.72
N ASP A 143 -12.73 -2.24 -8.06
CA ASP A 143 -13.05 -1.03 -8.83
C ASP A 143 -13.59 -1.39 -10.22
N TRP A 144 -13.05 -2.42 -10.89
CA TRP A 144 -13.57 -2.86 -12.19
C TRP A 144 -15.01 -3.37 -12.11
N ARG A 145 -15.35 -4.11 -11.04
CA ARG A 145 -16.74 -4.53 -10.79
C ARG A 145 -17.65 -3.32 -10.59
N LEU A 146 -17.21 -2.30 -9.86
CA LEU A 146 -17.96 -1.04 -9.73
C LEU A 146 -18.15 -0.35 -11.08
N ALA A 147 -17.14 -0.42 -11.95
CA ALA A 147 -17.15 0.21 -13.27
C ALA A 147 -18.00 -0.52 -14.33
N THR A 148 -18.38 -1.76 -14.08
CA THR A 148 -19.05 -2.63 -15.07
C THR A 148 -20.40 -3.16 -14.61
N VAL A 149 -20.60 -3.33 -13.30
CA VAL A 149 -21.83 -3.87 -12.73
C VAL A 149 -22.55 -2.77 -11.98
N ASN A 150 -23.86 -2.63 -12.21
CA ASN A 150 -24.69 -1.82 -11.35
C ASN A 150 -24.84 -2.53 -10.00
N VAL A 151 -24.04 -2.12 -9.02
CA VAL A 151 -24.02 -2.75 -7.68
C VAL A 151 -25.38 -2.66 -6.99
N ARG A 152 -26.21 -1.66 -7.33
CA ARG A 152 -27.57 -1.50 -6.80
C ARG A 152 -28.51 -2.63 -7.21
N THR A 153 -28.19 -3.35 -8.28
CA THR A 153 -28.97 -4.48 -8.79
C THR A 153 -28.31 -5.83 -8.50
N THR A 154 -27.24 -5.85 -7.71
CA THR A 154 -26.58 -7.10 -7.31
C THR A 154 -27.38 -7.79 -6.20
N SER A 155 -27.73 -9.06 -6.42
CA SER A 155 -28.45 -9.88 -5.44
C SER A 155 -27.73 -9.90 -4.09
N GLY A 156 -28.48 -9.67 -3.00
CA GLY A 156 -27.95 -9.64 -1.63
C GLY A 156 -27.43 -8.27 -1.16
N VAL A 157 -27.41 -7.24 -2.01
CA VAL A 157 -27.08 -5.87 -1.60
C VAL A 157 -28.36 -5.14 -1.13
N LEU A 158 -28.43 -4.80 0.16
CA LEU A 158 -29.51 -3.97 0.70
C LEU A 158 -29.29 -2.51 0.30
N SER A 159 -30.34 -1.85 -0.23
CA SER A 159 -30.29 -0.44 -0.63
C SER A 159 -29.86 0.49 0.50
N ASP A 160 -30.21 0.17 1.75
CA ASP A 160 -29.81 0.92 2.94
C ASP A 160 -28.29 0.92 3.18
N TRP A 161 -27.57 -0.10 2.71
CA TRP A 161 -26.10 -0.13 2.79
C TRP A 161 -25.44 0.89 1.85
N LEU A 162 -26.19 1.34 0.83
CA LEU A 162 -25.77 2.35 -0.14
C LEU A 162 -26.31 3.74 0.20
N ARG A 163 -27.03 3.89 1.32
CA ARG A 163 -27.60 5.19 1.70
C ARG A 163 -26.49 6.20 1.99
N GLY A 164 -26.48 7.31 1.23
CA GLY A 164 -25.43 8.33 1.31
C GLY A 164 -24.09 7.93 0.67
N ARG A 165 -24.01 6.76 0.02
CA ARG A 165 -22.84 6.32 -0.75
C ARG A 165 -23.32 5.91 -2.14
N ASP A 166 -23.01 6.71 -3.15
CA ASP A 166 -23.24 6.29 -4.53
C ASP A 166 -21.99 5.55 -5.03
N PRO A 167 -21.97 4.20 -5.13
CA PRO A 167 -20.83 3.47 -5.66
C PRO A 167 -20.82 3.58 -7.19
N LYS A 168 -20.69 4.80 -7.70
CA LYS A 168 -20.50 5.06 -9.12
C LYS A 168 -19.01 5.18 -9.37
N LEU A 169 -18.53 4.28 -10.20
CA LEU A 169 -17.29 4.44 -10.93
C LEU A 169 -17.65 4.21 -12.39
N THR A 170 -17.27 5.11 -13.27
CA THR A 170 -17.41 4.89 -14.72
C THR A 170 -16.19 4.14 -15.24
N ARG A 171 -16.31 3.50 -16.41
CA ARG A 171 -15.16 2.91 -17.09
C ARG A 171 -14.05 3.94 -17.35
N VAL A 172 -14.42 5.17 -17.71
CA VAL A 172 -13.47 6.27 -17.94
C VAL A 172 -12.69 6.60 -16.66
N GLU A 173 -13.37 6.74 -15.53
CA GLU A 173 -12.73 6.99 -14.24
C GLU A 173 -11.88 5.80 -13.76
N PHE A 174 -12.30 4.56 -14.05
CA PHE A 174 -11.49 3.37 -13.79
C PHE A 174 -10.17 3.41 -14.59
N THR A 175 -10.25 3.63 -15.90
CA THR A 175 -9.08 3.70 -16.78
C THR A 175 -8.14 4.83 -16.37
N ALA A 176 -8.69 6.01 -16.09
CA ALA A 176 -7.90 7.16 -15.62
C ALA A 176 -7.20 6.92 -14.29
N ARG A 177 -7.73 6.02 -13.45
CA ARG A 177 -7.18 5.72 -12.11
C ARG A 177 -6.14 4.60 -12.12
N TRP A 178 -6.26 3.64 -13.03
CA TRP A 178 -5.50 2.38 -12.95
C TRP A 178 -4.71 2.03 -14.20
N CYS A 179 -5.18 2.39 -15.39
CA CYS A 179 -4.60 1.95 -16.66
C CYS A 179 -3.45 2.84 -17.13
N HIS A 180 -2.55 3.20 -16.22
CA HIS A 180 -1.36 3.97 -16.58
C HIS A 180 -0.37 3.07 -17.32
N ARG A 181 -0.07 3.46 -18.57
CA ARG A 181 0.84 2.75 -19.49
C ARG A 181 0.52 1.25 -19.67
N ASN A 182 -0.69 0.83 -19.33
CA ASN A 182 -1.13 -0.58 -19.33
C ASN A 182 -0.26 -1.52 -18.48
N VAL A 183 0.45 -0.99 -17.48
CA VAL A 183 1.41 -1.76 -16.66
C VAL A 183 0.73 -2.48 -15.50
N LEU A 184 -0.17 -1.79 -14.79
CA LEU A 184 -0.91 -2.39 -13.67
C LEU A 184 -2.06 -3.26 -14.18
N CYS A 185 -2.88 -2.66 -15.05
CA CYS A 185 -3.97 -3.30 -15.75
C CYS A 185 -4.25 -2.58 -17.07
N ALA A 186 -4.89 -3.28 -18.00
CA ALA A 186 -5.37 -2.74 -19.26
C ALA A 186 -6.82 -3.18 -19.48
N VAL A 187 -7.58 -2.35 -20.19
CA VAL A 187 -8.96 -2.64 -20.59
C VAL A 187 -8.96 -2.69 -22.10
N GLY A 188 -9.55 -3.76 -22.67
CA GLY A 188 -9.71 -3.89 -24.12
C GLY A 188 -10.62 -2.81 -24.71
N GLU A 189 -10.72 -2.76 -26.03
CA GLU A 189 -11.64 -1.84 -26.71
C GLU A 189 -13.05 -2.45 -26.83
N GLY A 190 -14.07 -1.59 -26.72
CA GLY A 190 -15.46 -1.97 -26.98
C GLY A 190 -16.35 -2.22 -25.74
N PRO A 191 -17.65 -2.49 -25.97
CA PRO A 191 -18.63 -2.70 -24.89
C PRO A 191 -18.35 -3.96 -24.06
N ASP A 192 -17.81 -5.02 -24.67
CA ASP A 192 -17.46 -6.29 -24.01
C ASP A 192 -15.99 -6.37 -23.57
N ALA A 193 -15.32 -5.21 -23.49
CA ALA A 193 -13.92 -5.11 -23.10
C ALA A 193 -13.63 -5.88 -21.80
N GLN A 194 -12.64 -6.77 -21.87
CA GLN A 194 -12.16 -7.50 -20.70
C GLN A 194 -11.01 -6.75 -20.03
N LEU A 195 -10.93 -6.90 -18.71
CA LEU A 195 -9.82 -6.42 -17.91
C LEU A 195 -8.68 -7.44 -17.94
N SER A 196 -7.49 -7.00 -18.32
CA SER A 196 -6.24 -7.74 -18.12
C SER A 196 -5.41 -7.10 -17.01
N ILE A 197 -4.72 -7.90 -16.20
CA ILE A 197 -3.89 -7.42 -15.08
C ILE A 197 -2.49 -8.03 -15.21
N PRO A 198 -1.59 -7.41 -16.00
CA PRO A 198 -0.24 -7.92 -16.22
C PRO A 198 0.66 -7.78 -14.98
N TRP A 199 0.29 -6.96 -14.00
CA TRP A 199 1.05 -6.83 -12.75
C TRP A 199 1.16 -8.15 -11.99
N SER A 200 2.37 -8.66 -11.85
CA SER A 200 2.68 -10.00 -11.33
C SER A 200 3.92 -9.98 -10.44
N ALA A 201 4.36 -11.15 -9.98
CA ALA A 201 5.58 -11.28 -9.18
C ALA A 201 6.87 -10.96 -9.97
N HIS A 202 6.80 -10.93 -11.31
CA HIS A 202 7.97 -10.72 -12.17
C HIS A 202 7.88 -9.46 -13.04
N HIS A 203 6.72 -8.80 -13.09
CA HIS A 203 6.46 -7.62 -13.92
C HIS A 203 5.65 -6.60 -13.11
N PRO A 204 5.95 -5.29 -13.15
CA PRO A 204 7.03 -4.64 -13.93
C PRO A 204 8.40 -4.71 -13.29
N VAL A 205 8.43 -4.89 -11.97
CA VAL A 205 9.67 -5.07 -11.22
C VAL A 205 9.51 -6.37 -10.45
N PRO A 206 10.45 -7.32 -10.58
CA PRO A 206 10.44 -8.54 -9.78
C PRO A 206 10.31 -8.22 -8.29
N LEU A 207 9.60 -9.09 -7.55
CA LEU A 207 9.53 -8.94 -6.10
C LEU A 207 10.95 -8.93 -5.51
N PRO A 208 11.21 -8.10 -4.48
CA PRO A 208 12.50 -8.09 -3.81
C PRO A 208 12.75 -9.44 -3.14
N ALA A 209 14.03 -9.79 -2.96
CA ALA A 209 14.45 -11.00 -2.25
C ALA A 209 13.91 -11.05 -0.82
#